data_AF-A0A0K0CYD9-F1
#
_entry.id   AF-A0A0K0CYD9-F1
#
_cell.length_a   1.000
_cell.length_b   1.000
_cell.length_c   1.000
_cell.angle_alpha   90.00
_cell.angle_beta   90.00
_cell.angle_gamma   90.00
#
_symmetry.space_group_name_H-M   'P 1'
#
loop_
_entity.id
_entity.type
_entity.pdbx_description
1 polymer ?
#
loop_
_entity_poly.entity_id
_entity_poly.type
_entity_poly.pdbx_seq_one_letter_code
_entity_poly.pdbx_strand_id
1 'polypeptide(L)'
;MIDINDNNFRTHWATTIIQIHPEAMPHFQAEIFSRRYRWHKETEAMVNARLPFEDQIKRPYFHVKPLEAEQLKNWRLYLDFEIIEGDENRITVLFERCLIACALYDQFWTKFARWTRKHRGSTEARNVYRRARQHIPGNVRLALAYSAFEESLDYKHVSNDLFRKAALKDNVQLLLQLIDLAFTNPEFSQTAVIEAFDFAIKSNISDTEKLQFSQRKLDFLEDLSYDIDILQEHQDAHVALLAELENPPITTRKRRYNGREDSKYYGDRDRDLPPRRGSRYSEHRDVRDSYRDNFRGIRETTGYYMSPNGEIKNISTSSC
;
A
#
# COMPACT_ATOMS: atom_id res chain seq x y z
N MET A 1 -41.00 54.57 38.64
CA MET A 1 -41.52 53.27 39.15
C MET A 1 -41.97 52.46 37.95
N ILE A 2 -41.56 51.20 37.87
CA ILE A 2 -41.98 50.28 36.81
C ILE A 2 -43.19 49.53 37.36
N ASP A 3 -44.32 49.58 36.67
CA ASP A 3 -45.50 48.81 37.07
C ASP A 3 -45.43 47.41 36.42
N ILE A 4 -44.86 46.45 37.16
CA ILE A 4 -44.55 45.10 36.68
C ILE A 4 -45.79 44.20 36.82
N ASN A 5 -46.94 44.65 36.30
CA ASN A 5 -48.21 43.95 36.45
C ASN A 5 -49.14 44.00 35.23
N ASP A 6 -48.67 44.44 34.06
CA ASP A 6 -49.42 44.26 32.81
C ASP A 6 -49.33 42.80 32.32
N ASN A 7 -50.12 41.95 32.98
CA ASN A 7 -50.17 40.50 32.76
C ASN A 7 -50.92 40.13 31.45
N ASN A 8 -51.26 41.12 30.62
CA ASN A 8 -52.21 41.00 29.52
C ASN A 8 -51.58 40.59 28.17
N PHE A 9 -50.25 40.50 28.09
CA PHE A 9 -49.52 40.00 26.90
C PHE A 9 -49.21 38.49 26.92
N ARG A 10 -49.61 37.77 27.97
CA ARG A 10 -49.42 36.30 28.08
C ARG A 10 -50.66 35.47 27.72
N THR A 11 -51.76 36.09 27.31
CA THR A 11 -53.09 35.44 27.20
C THR A 11 -53.56 35.13 25.78
N HIS A 12 -52.75 35.36 24.73
CA HIS A 12 -53.13 35.09 23.33
C HIS A 12 -52.38 33.95 22.63
N TRP A 13 -51.29 33.44 23.20
CA TRP A 13 -50.59 32.23 22.72
C TRP A 13 -50.50 31.13 23.79
N ALA A 14 -51.04 31.38 24.98
CA ALA A 14 -51.14 30.39 26.04
C ALA A 14 -52.21 29.33 25.69
N THR A 15 -51.73 28.22 25.14
CA THR A 15 -52.29 26.89 25.37
C THR A 15 -53.73 26.64 24.91
N THR A 16 -53.91 26.55 23.59
CA THR A 16 -54.56 25.33 23.07
C THR A 16 -53.62 24.15 23.31
N ILE A 17 -53.55 23.67 24.55
CA ILE A 17 -53.12 22.28 24.76
C ILE A 17 -54.19 21.46 24.05
N ILE A 18 -53.80 20.81 22.95
CA ILE A 18 -54.63 19.76 22.36
C ILE A 18 -54.79 18.73 23.48
N GLN A 19 -55.96 18.68 24.11
CA GLN A 19 -56.29 17.64 25.07
C GLN A 19 -56.45 16.35 24.28
N ILE A 20 -55.32 15.68 24.05
CA ILE A 20 -55.31 14.36 23.45
C ILE A 20 -56.07 13.45 24.41
N HIS A 21 -57.15 12.83 23.91
CA HIS A 21 -58.04 12.00 24.73
C HIS A 21 -57.22 10.95 25.50
N PRO A 22 -57.45 10.74 26.81
CA PRO A 22 -56.64 9.82 27.61
C PRO A 22 -56.54 8.41 27.03
N GLU A 23 -57.61 7.93 26.40
CA GLU A 23 -57.66 6.63 25.71
C GLU A 23 -56.95 6.64 24.34
N ALA A 24 -56.83 7.79 23.69
CA ALA A 24 -56.13 7.91 22.41
C ALA A 24 -54.59 7.91 22.58
N MET A 25 -54.08 8.34 23.75
CA MET A 25 -52.64 8.35 24.03
C MET A 25 -51.98 6.95 23.92
N PRO A 26 -52.52 5.87 24.52
CA PRO A 26 -52.05 4.50 24.28
C PRO A 26 -52.05 4.10 22.79
N HIS A 27 -53.08 4.48 22.03
CA HIS A 27 -53.16 4.16 20.60
C HIS A 27 -52.07 4.89 19.79
N PHE A 28 -51.82 6.18 20.05
CA PHE A 28 -50.73 6.90 19.40
C PHE A 28 -49.35 6.33 19.77
N GLN A 29 -49.15 5.93 21.04
CA GLN A 29 -47.92 5.26 21.46
C GLN A 29 -47.74 3.93 20.74
N ALA A 30 -48.78 3.07 20.71
CA ALA A 30 -48.74 1.77 20.04
C ALA A 30 -48.45 1.89 18.52
N GLU A 31 -49.03 2.87 17.85
CA GLU A 31 -48.78 3.14 16.42
C GLU A 31 -47.33 3.63 16.19
N ILE A 32 -46.84 4.54 17.03
CA ILE A 32 -45.44 5.02 16.97
C ILE A 32 -44.45 3.87 17.22
N PHE A 33 -44.72 3.02 18.22
CA PHE A 33 -43.91 1.83 18.50
C PHE A 33 -43.95 0.85 17.33
N SER A 34 -45.13 0.53 16.80
CA SER A 34 -45.28 -0.41 15.68
C SER A 34 -44.54 0.05 14.41
N ARG A 35 -44.63 1.34 14.07
CA ARG A 35 -43.85 1.92 12.96
C ARG A 35 -42.35 1.82 13.19
N ARG A 36 -41.88 2.16 14.40
CA ARG A 36 -40.45 2.12 14.76
C ARG A 36 -39.90 0.71 14.89
N TYR A 37 -40.74 -0.26 15.26
CA TYR A 37 -40.36 -1.66 15.46
C TYR A 37 -39.75 -2.28 14.19
N ARG A 38 -40.30 -1.98 13.00
CA ARG A 38 -39.75 -2.47 11.73
C ARG A 38 -38.29 -2.04 11.54
N TRP A 39 -38.02 -0.73 11.58
CA TRP A 39 -36.66 -0.20 11.42
C TRP A 39 -35.72 -0.69 12.53
N HIS A 40 -36.22 -0.82 13.77
CA HIS A 40 -35.44 -1.37 14.87
C HIS A 40 -35.04 -2.83 14.61
N LYS A 41 -35.97 -3.68 14.16
CA LYS A 41 -35.68 -5.10 13.86
C LYS A 41 -34.79 -5.29 12.63
N GLU A 42 -34.96 -4.48 11.59
CA GLU A 42 -34.04 -4.44 10.45
C GLU A 42 -32.62 -4.02 10.89
N THR A 43 -32.51 -2.96 11.72
CA THR A 43 -31.22 -2.51 12.27
C THR A 43 -30.59 -3.54 13.20
N GLU A 44 -31.38 -4.19 14.07
CA GLU A 44 -30.92 -5.25 14.99
C GLU A 44 -30.34 -6.43 14.21
N ALA A 45 -31.01 -6.89 13.15
CA ALA A 45 -30.48 -7.93 12.27
C ALA A 45 -29.17 -7.51 11.60
N MET A 46 -29.07 -6.26 11.13
CA MET A 46 -27.83 -5.73 10.56
C MET A 46 -26.69 -5.64 11.58
N VAL A 47 -26.96 -5.20 12.82
CA VAL A 47 -25.96 -5.16 13.90
C VAL A 47 -25.49 -6.56 14.25
N ASN A 48 -26.42 -7.51 14.45
CA ASN A 48 -26.10 -8.89 14.81
C ASN A 48 -25.26 -9.61 13.75
N ALA A 49 -25.47 -9.34 12.46
CA ALA A 49 -24.64 -9.89 11.38
C ALA A 49 -23.19 -9.36 11.39
N ARG A 50 -22.93 -8.21 12.04
CA ARG A 50 -21.63 -7.52 12.06
C ARG A 50 -20.89 -7.66 13.40
N LEU A 51 -21.63 -7.92 14.46
CA LEU A 51 -21.12 -8.11 15.82
C LEU A 51 -19.93 -9.10 15.90
N PRO A 52 -19.94 -10.28 15.21
CA PRO A 52 -18.80 -11.20 15.25
C PRO A 52 -17.49 -10.61 14.72
N PHE A 53 -17.55 -9.62 13.83
CA PHE A 53 -16.37 -8.92 13.32
C PHE A 53 -15.98 -7.74 14.20
N GLU A 54 -16.95 -6.95 14.67
CA GLU A 54 -16.71 -5.76 15.51
C GLU A 54 -16.15 -6.13 16.89
N ASP A 55 -16.68 -7.18 17.56
CA ASP A 55 -16.18 -7.67 18.86
C ASP A 55 -14.71 -8.13 18.78
N GLN A 56 -14.26 -8.56 17.60
CA GLN A 56 -12.88 -8.96 17.37
C GLN A 56 -11.93 -7.77 17.14
N ILE A 57 -12.41 -6.54 16.90
CA ILE A 57 -11.54 -5.37 16.67
C ILE A 57 -11.03 -4.80 18.00
N LYS A 58 -9.85 -5.27 18.43
CA LYS A 58 -9.21 -4.82 19.68
C LYS A 58 -8.58 -3.43 19.59
N ARG A 59 -8.25 -2.97 18.37
CA ARG A 59 -7.51 -1.71 18.14
C ARG A 59 -8.07 -0.94 16.93
N PRO A 60 -9.11 -0.11 17.12
CA PRO A 60 -9.77 0.63 16.03
C PRO A 60 -9.00 1.89 15.57
N TYR A 61 -7.89 2.23 16.22
CA TYR A 61 -7.08 3.43 15.96
C TYR A 61 -5.68 3.08 15.41
N PHE A 62 -5.04 4.07 14.78
CA PHE A 62 -3.68 3.93 14.27
C PHE A 62 -2.67 3.73 15.41
N HIS A 63 -1.76 2.77 15.24
CA HIS A 63 -0.65 2.56 16.17
C HIS A 63 0.55 1.91 15.46
N VAL A 64 1.78 2.30 15.82
CA VAL A 64 3.02 1.90 15.12
C VAL A 64 3.38 0.42 15.32
N LYS A 65 3.15 -0.15 16.51
CA LYS A 65 3.29 -1.61 16.72
C LYS A 65 2.36 -2.36 15.75
N PRO A 66 2.80 -3.45 15.11
CA PRO A 66 1.96 -4.22 14.21
C PRO A 66 0.66 -4.70 14.88
N LEU A 67 -0.35 -4.95 14.05
CA LEU A 67 -1.53 -5.75 14.39
C LEU A 67 -1.16 -7.24 14.36
N GLU A 68 -1.81 -8.01 15.23
CA GLU A 68 -1.74 -9.48 15.23
C GLU A 68 -2.32 -10.05 13.92
N ALA A 69 -1.83 -11.21 13.48
CA ALA A 69 -2.29 -11.86 12.25
C ALA A 69 -3.81 -12.11 12.23
N GLU A 70 -4.40 -12.42 13.39
CA GLU A 70 -5.84 -12.64 13.51
C GLU A 70 -6.65 -11.35 13.36
N GLN A 71 -6.16 -10.20 13.85
CA GLN A 71 -6.77 -8.89 13.57
C GLN A 71 -6.76 -8.58 12.07
N LEU A 72 -5.63 -8.85 11.39
CA LEU A 72 -5.49 -8.66 9.95
C LEU A 72 -6.37 -9.63 9.14
N LYS A 73 -6.66 -10.82 9.67
CA LYS A 73 -7.60 -11.80 9.11
C LYS A 73 -9.04 -11.34 9.30
N ASN A 74 -9.43 -10.91 10.50
CA ASN A 74 -10.75 -10.35 10.79
C ASN A 74 -11.09 -9.17 9.86
N TRP A 75 -10.18 -8.19 9.73
CA TRP A 75 -10.38 -7.06 8.79
C TRP A 75 -10.54 -7.49 7.33
N ARG A 76 -9.82 -8.53 6.88
CA ARG A 76 -9.98 -9.06 5.51
C ARG A 76 -11.37 -9.66 5.32
N LEU A 77 -11.79 -10.53 6.23
CA LEU A 77 -13.09 -11.21 6.21
C LEU A 77 -14.27 -10.23 6.33
N TYR A 78 -14.19 -9.22 7.20
CA TYR A 78 -15.23 -8.22 7.35
C TYR A 78 -15.38 -7.36 6.09
N LEU A 79 -14.26 -6.98 5.46
CA LEU A 79 -14.29 -6.30 4.16
C LEU A 79 -14.88 -7.19 3.05
N ASP A 80 -14.57 -8.49 3.02
CA ASP A 80 -15.18 -9.41 2.05
C ASP A 80 -16.69 -9.57 2.27
N PHE A 81 -17.14 -9.68 3.53
CA PHE A 81 -18.56 -9.69 3.90
C PHE A 81 -19.30 -8.45 3.39
N GLU A 82 -18.81 -7.24 3.70
CA GLU A 82 -19.46 -6.00 3.22
C GLU A 82 -19.43 -5.89 1.69
N ILE A 83 -18.38 -6.35 1.01
CA ILE A 83 -18.30 -6.36 -0.45
C ILE A 83 -19.34 -7.32 -1.07
N ILE A 84 -19.60 -8.46 -0.45
CA ILE A 84 -20.63 -9.43 -0.89
C ILE A 84 -22.03 -8.85 -0.68
N GLU A 85 -22.27 -8.14 0.42
CA GLU A 85 -23.53 -7.45 0.70
C GLU A 85 -23.82 -6.28 -0.25
N GLY A 86 -22.78 -5.70 -0.88
CA GLY A 86 -22.92 -4.77 -2.00
C GLY A 86 -23.31 -3.33 -1.67
N ASP A 87 -23.49 -2.95 -0.41
CA ASP A 87 -23.79 -1.57 -0.01
C ASP A 87 -22.55 -0.68 -0.14
N GLU A 88 -22.50 0.12 -1.22
CA GLU A 88 -21.34 0.95 -1.56
C GLU A 88 -20.95 1.94 -0.44
N ASN A 89 -21.93 2.48 0.29
CA ASN A 89 -21.70 3.44 1.36
C ASN A 89 -21.07 2.74 2.57
N ARG A 90 -21.63 1.61 3.00
CA ARG A 90 -21.08 0.80 4.10
C ARG A 90 -19.68 0.26 3.76
N ILE A 91 -19.48 -0.26 2.55
CA ILE A 91 -18.16 -0.72 2.07
C ILE A 91 -17.14 0.43 2.14
N THR A 92 -17.51 1.63 1.67
CA THR A 92 -16.63 2.81 1.72
C THR A 92 -16.25 3.16 3.16
N VAL A 93 -17.25 3.29 4.05
CA VAL A 93 -17.03 3.62 5.46
C VAL A 93 -16.18 2.56 6.15
N LEU A 94 -16.38 1.27 5.85
CA LEU A 94 -15.57 0.19 6.41
C LEU A 94 -14.13 0.20 5.88
N PHE A 95 -13.91 0.46 4.59
CA PHE A 95 -12.55 0.62 4.04
C PHE A 95 -11.81 1.78 4.70
N GLU A 96 -12.45 2.94 4.83
CA GLU A 96 -11.84 4.11 5.50
C GLU A 96 -11.55 3.82 6.99
N ARG A 97 -12.47 3.18 7.73
CA ARG A 97 -12.23 2.70 9.11
C ARG A 97 -11.06 1.72 9.18
N CYS A 98 -11.01 0.73 8.28
CA CYS A 98 -9.94 -0.27 8.24
C CYS A 98 -8.57 0.39 8.00
N LEU A 99 -8.50 1.38 7.13
CA LEU A 99 -7.26 2.08 6.80
C LEU A 99 -6.74 3.00 7.92
N ILE A 100 -7.56 3.38 8.91
CA ILE A 100 -7.08 4.03 10.14
C ILE A 100 -6.19 3.05 10.93
N ALA A 101 -6.69 1.86 11.23
CA ALA A 101 -5.94 0.86 12.01
C ALA A 101 -4.83 0.17 11.17
N CYS A 102 -5.06 -0.01 9.87
CA CYS A 102 -4.22 -0.79 8.96
C CYS A 102 -3.38 0.07 7.99
N ALA A 103 -3.14 1.35 8.29
CA ALA A 103 -2.49 2.31 7.37
C ALA A 103 -1.14 1.84 6.79
N LEU A 104 -0.39 1.00 7.51
CA LEU A 104 0.94 0.50 7.11
C LEU A 104 0.92 -0.81 6.28
N TYR A 105 -0.26 -1.35 5.97
CA TYR A 105 -0.41 -2.64 5.31
C TYR A 105 -0.88 -2.48 3.85
N ASP A 106 0.02 -2.69 2.89
CA ASP A 106 -0.19 -2.48 1.45
C ASP A 106 -1.37 -3.27 0.87
N GLN A 107 -1.66 -4.45 1.43
CA GLN A 107 -2.74 -5.33 0.97
C GLN A 107 -4.13 -4.67 1.05
N PHE A 108 -4.40 -3.84 2.07
CA PHE A 108 -5.72 -3.21 2.22
C PHE A 108 -5.87 -2.01 1.29
N TRP A 109 -4.81 -1.21 1.11
CA TRP A 109 -4.78 -0.14 0.11
C TRP A 109 -5.00 -0.69 -1.31
N THR A 110 -4.32 -1.79 -1.65
CA THR A 110 -4.47 -2.44 -2.97
C THR A 110 -5.86 -3.04 -3.15
N LYS A 111 -6.46 -3.63 -2.10
CA LYS A 111 -7.84 -4.13 -2.12
C LYS A 111 -8.85 -2.99 -2.32
N PHE A 112 -8.69 -1.88 -1.59
CA PHE A 112 -9.55 -0.71 -1.72
C PHE A 112 -9.42 -0.08 -3.11
N ALA A 113 -8.20 0.14 -3.62
CA ALA A 113 -8.00 0.73 -4.94
C ALA A 113 -8.60 -0.14 -6.07
N ARG A 114 -8.51 -1.47 -5.98
CA ARG A 114 -9.15 -2.40 -6.92
C ARG A 114 -10.68 -2.34 -6.85
N TRP A 115 -11.25 -2.31 -5.64
CA TRP A 115 -12.70 -2.17 -5.46
C TRP A 115 -13.20 -0.81 -6.00
N THR A 116 -12.53 0.28 -5.63
CA THR A 116 -12.84 1.64 -6.08
C THR A 116 -12.75 1.77 -7.59
N ARG A 117 -11.73 1.18 -8.25
CA ARG A 117 -11.64 1.15 -9.71
C ARG A 117 -12.87 0.54 -10.37
N LYS A 118 -13.38 -0.58 -9.81
CA LYS A 118 -14.51 -1.32 -10.38
C LYS A 118 -15.85 -0.56 -10.23
N HIS A 119 -16.06 0.15 -9.12
CA HIS A 119 -17.36 0.74 -8.79
C HIS A 119 -17.44 2.26 -9.01
N ARG A 120 -16.33 2.98 -8.85
CA ARG A 120 -16.26 4.45 -8.96
C ARG A 120 -15.41 4.96 -10.13
N GLY A 121 -14.50 4.12 -10.61
CA GLY A 121 -13.62 4.43 -11.74
C GLY A 121 -12.20 4.80 -11.35
N SER A 122 -11.45 5.22 -12.36
CA SER A 122 -9.99 5.29 -12.31
C SER A 122 -9.45 6.51 -11.55
N THR A 123 -10.17 7.64 -11.54
CA THR A 123 -9.73 8.86 -10.85
C THR A 123 -9.67 8.65 -9.33
N GLU A 124 -10.68 7.97 -8.80
CA GLU A 124 -10.87 7.66 -7.40
C GLU A 124 -9.87 6.59 -6.96
N ALA A 125 -9.66 5.55 -7.77
CA ALA A 125 -8.64 4.54 -7.52
C ALA A 125 -7.21 5.14 -7.50
N ARG A 126 -6.92 6.09 -8.41
CA ARG A 126 -5.67 6.86 -8.42
C ARG A 126 -5.49 7.67 -7.13
N ASN A 127 -6.57 8.27 -6.60
CA ASN A 127 -6.53 8.98 -5.33
C ASN A 127 -6.27 8.04 -4.13
N VAL A 128 -6.81 6.82 -4.13
CA VAL A 128 -6.48 5.79 -3.12
C VAL A 128 -4.98 5.45 -3.15
N TYR A 129 -4.41 5.21 -4.34
CA TYR A 129 -2.97 4.94 -4.47
C TYR A 129 -2.07 6.12 -4.06
N ARG A 130 -2.48 7.37 -4.37
CA ARG A 130 -1.77 8.58 -3.91
C ARG A 130 -1.73 8.67 -2.38
N ARG A 131 -2.86 8.43 -1.70
CA ARG A 131 -2.94 8.36 -0.23
C ARG A 131 -2.06 7.24 0.32
N ALA A 132 -2.13 6.04 -0.26
CA ALA A 132 -1.31 4.91 0.15
C ALA A 132 0.20 5.22 0.11
N ARG A 133 0.67 5.94 -0.93
CA ARG A 133 2.08 6.40 -1.05
C ARG A 133 2.51 7.35 0.06
N GLN A 134 1.59 8.12 0.64
CA GLN A 134 1.88 9.03 1.78
C GLN A 134 2.06 8.23 3.09
N HIS A 135 1.25 7.20 3.31
CA HIS A 135 1.34 6.37 4.52
C HIS A 135 2.47 5.34 4.48
N ILE A 136 2.77 4.77 3.30
CA ILE A 136 3.78 3.72 3.13
C ILE A 136 4.83 4.11 2.06
N PRO A 137 5.57 5.21 2.25
CA PRO A 137 6.61 5.63 1.33
C PRO A 137 7.69 4.54 1.24
N GLY A 138 8.15 4.25 0.02
CA GLY A 138 9.17 3.23 -0.21
C GLY A 138 8.65 1.81 -0.46
N ASN A 139 7.41 1.48 -0.11
CA ASN A 139 6.87 0.12 -0.30
C ASN A 139 6.87 -0.29 -1.78
N VAL A 140 7.60 -1.37 -2.10
CA VAL A 140 7.75 -1.87 -3.48
C VAL A 140 6.43 -2.44 -3.99
N ARG A 141 5.76 -3.32 -3.23
CA ARG A 141 4.50 -3.99 -3.65
C ARG A 141 3.41 -2.98 -4.01
N LEU A 142 3.26 -1.93 -3.21
CA LEU A 142 2.34 -0.83 -3.47
C LEU A 142 2.74 -0.04 -4.73
N ALA A 143 4.04 0.21 -4.94
CA ALA A 143 4.52 0.86 -6.15
C ALA A 143 4.24 0.03 -7.41
N LEU A 144 4.45 -1.30 -7.36
CA LEU A 144 4.12 -2.22 -8.46
C LEU A 144 2.62 -2.23 -8.76
N ALA A 145 1.78 -2.38 -7.72
CA ALA A 145 0.33 -2.36 -7.86
C ALA A 145 -0.18 -1.03 -8.45
N TYR A 146 0.47 0.09 -8.11
CA TYR A 146 0.11 1.39 -8.66
C TYR A 146 0.59 1.56 -10.11
N SER A 147 1.82 1.14 -10.45
CA SER A 147 2.31 1.20 -11.84
C SER A 147 1.46 0.35 -12.78
N ALA A 148 1.16 -0.91 -12.43
CA ALA A 148 0.29 -1.79 -13.21
C ALA A 148 -1.16 -1.27 -13.31
N PHE A 149 -1.62 -0.49 -12.32
CA PHE A 149 -2.90 0.20 -12.40
C PHE A 149 -2.87 1.33 -13.44
N GLU A 150 -1.86 2.20 -13.42
CA GLU A 150 -1.72 3.28 -14.42
C GLU A 150 -1.46 2.74 -15.83
N GLU A 151 -0.75 1.61 -15.96
CA GLU A 151 -0.43 0.95 -17.23
C GLU A 151 -1.70 0.53 -17.97
N SER A 152 -2.63 -0.06 -17.21
CA SER A 152 -3.96 -0.42 -17.70
C SER A 152 -4.93 0.76 -17.91
N LEU A 153 -4.41 2.01 -17.97
CA LEU A 153 -5.16 3.24 -18.27
C LEU A 153 -4.52 4.04 -19.39
N ASP A 154 -3.19 4.25 -19.34
CA ASP A 154 -2.38 4.87 -20.41
C ASP A 154 -0.88 4.62 -20.16
N TYR A 155 -0.23 3.87 -21.06
CA TYR A 155 1.20 3.50 -20.97
C TYR A 155 2.13 4.73 -20.90
N LYS A 156 1.79 5.84 -21.56
CA LYS A 156 2.72 6.97 -21.80
C LYS A 156 3.07 7.75 -20.52
N HIS A 157 2.15 7.81 -19.56
CA HIS A 157 2.42 8.40 -18.25
C HIS A 157 3.16 7.47 -17.28
N VAL A 158 3.03 6.15 -17.43
CA VAL A 158 3.68 5.18 -16.53
C VAL A 158 5.17 5.16 -16.71
N SER A 159 5.64 5.10 -17.96
CA SER A 159 7.07 5.12 -18.29
C SER A 159 7.75 6.29 -17.57
N ASN A 160 7.22 7.50 -17.72
CA ASN A 160 7.74 8.73 -17.09
C ASN A 160 7.73 8.73 -15.53
N ASP A 161 6.69 8.21 -14.87
CA ASP A 161 6.67 8.12 -13.40
C ASP A 161 7.53 6.94 -12.88
N LEU A 162 7.67 5.86 -13.65
CA LEU A 162 8.52 4.70 -13.32
C LEU A 162 10.00 5.03 -13.48
N PHE A 163 10.40 5.72 -14.56
CA PHE A 163 11.73 6.35 -14.70
C PHE A 163 12.05 7.19 -13.44
N ARG A 164 11.19 8.16 -13.09
CA ARG A 164 11.39 9.00 -11.89
C ARG A 164 11.47 8.20 -10.58
N LYS A 165 10.72 7.10 -10.45
CA LYS A 165 10.74 6.23 -9.25
C LYS A 165 11.98 5.34 -9.17
N ALA A 166 12.50 4.87 -10.29
CA ALA A 166 13.66 4.00 -10.33
C ALA A 166 14.95 4.77 -9.95
N ALA A 167 15.08 6.04 -10.38
CA ALA A 167 16.16 6.96 -9.97
C ALA A 167 16.26 7.16 -8.45
N LEU A 168 15.14 7.00 -7.74
CA LEU A 168 15.08 7.27 -6.30
C LEU A 168 15.50 6.08 -5.43
N LYS A 169 15.83 4.92 -6.02
CA LYS A 169 16.01 3.67 -5.25
C LYS A 169 17.12 2.71 -5.69
N ASP A 170 17.79 2.92 -6.83
CA ASP A 170 18.86 2.03 -7.32
C ASP A 170 18.49 0.53 -7.23
N ASN A 171 17.26 0.17 -7.57
CA ASN A 171 16.74 -1.18 -7.37
C ASN A 171 16.59 -1.92 -8.70
N VAL A 172 17.45 -2.91 -8.93
CA VAL A 172 17.51 -3.71 -10.17
C VAL A 172 16.18 -4.34 -10.55
N GLN A 173 15.35 -4.79 -9.59
CA GLN A 173 14.04 -5.36 -9.91
C GLN A 173 13.07 -4.32 -10.50
N LEU A 174 13.18 -3.05 -10.09
CA LEU A 174 12.39 -1.95 -10.67
C LEU A 174 12.93 -1.51 -12.02
N LEU A 175 14.25 -1.60 -12.24
CA LEU A 175 14.88 -1.32 -13.53
C LEU A 175 14.53 -2.37 -14.58
N LEU A 176 14.53 -3.65 -14.21
CA LEU A 176 14.05 -4.74 -15.08
C LEU A 176 12.60 -4.51 -15.50
N GLN A 177 11.71 -4.17 -14.57
CA GLN A 177 10.30 -3.90 -14.87
C GLN A 177 10.08 -2.64 -15.72
N LEU A 178 10.96 -1.64 -15.62
CA LEU A 178 10.94 -0.47 -16.50
C LEU A 178 11.30 -0.84 -17.95
N ILE A 179 12.31 -1.70 -18.11
CA ILE A 179 12.71 -2.23 -19.42
C ILE A 179 11.61 -3.14 -19.98
N ASP A 180 11.09 -4.10 -19.21
CA ASP A 180 9.98 -4.98 -19.62
C ASP A 180 8.77 -4.17 -20.10
N LEU A 181 8.40 -3.10 -19.37
CA LEU A 181 7.30 -2.20 -19.75
C LEU A 181 7.56 -1.47 -21.07
N ALA A 182 8.80 -1.07 -21.35
CA ALA A 182 9.18 -0.43 -22.61
C ALA A 182 9.09 -1.42 -23.79
N PHE A 183 9.47 -2.69 -23.56
CA PHE A 183 9.32 -3.78 -24.54
C PHE A 183 7.86 -4.16 -24.82
N THR A 184 7.01 -4.22 -23.79
CA THR A 184 5.58 -4.61 -23.94
C THR A 184 4.67 -3.45 -24.36
N ASN A 185 5.21 -2.28 -24.64
CA ASN A 185 4.43 -1.12 -25.08
C ASN A 185 3.76 -1.41 -26.45
N PRO A 186 2.41 -1.30 -26.58
CA PRO A 186 1.71 -1.52 -27.85
C PRO A 186 2.14 -0.58 -28.98
N GLU A 187 2.55 0.65 -28.65
CA GLU A 187 3.28 1.54 -29.57
C GLU A 187 4.78 1.36 -29.32
N PHE A 188 5.35 0.24 -29.81
CA PHE A 188 6.76 -0.06 -29.62
C PHE A 188 7.64 1.10 -30.12
N SER A 189 8.60 1.49 -29.29
CA SER A 189 9.52 2.59 -29.54
C SER A 189 10.92 2.17 -29.13
N GLN A 190 11.79 1.95 -30.13
CA GLN A 190 13.19 1.57 -29.91
C GLN A 190 13.90 2.58 -28.99
N THR A 191 13.64 3.88 -29.16
CA THR A 191 14.23 4.94 -28.33
C THR A 191 13.81 4.85 -26.87
N ALA A 192 12.54 4.53 -26.57
CA ALA A 192 12.08 4.36 -25.19
C ALA A 192 12.76 3.16 -24.48
N VAL A 193 13.06 2.09 -25.21
CA VAL A 193 13.82 0.93 -24.69
C VAL A 193 15.30 1.31 -24.47
N ILE A 194 15.92 2.01 -25.42
CA ILE A 194 17.30 2.53 -25.31
C ILE A 194 17.45 3.44 -24.08
N GLU A 195 16.50 4.35 -23.84
CA GLU A 195 16.44 5.23 -22.67
C GLU A 195 16.29 4.43 -21.37
N ALA A 196 15.45 3.39 -21.35
CA ALA A 196 15.26 2.51 -20.18
C ALA A 196 16.57 1.79 -19.77
N PHE A 197 17.33 1.29 -20.75
CA PHE A 197 18.64 0.69 -20.51
C PHE A 197 19.70 1.72 -20.07
N ASP A 198 19.80 2.87 -20.75
CA ASP A 198 20.77 3.92 -20.36
C ASP A 198 20.54 4.41 -18.94
N PHE A 199 19.26 4.51 -18.56
CA PHE A 199 18.87 4.87 -17.22
C PHE A 199 19.29 3.82 -16.18
N ALA A 200 19.15 2.53 -16.49
CA ALA A 200 19.62 1.45 -15.64
C ALA A 200 21.15 1.46 -15.48
N ILE A 201 21.90 1.68 -16.56
CA ILE A 201 23.37 1.74 -16.56
C ILE A 201 23.88 2.96 -15.78
N LYS A 202 23.20 4.11 -15.88
CA LYS A 202 23.51 5.36 -15.14
C LYS A 202 23.07 5.34 -13.67
N SER A 203 22.28 4.37 -13.23
CA SER A 203 21.84 4.22 -11.84
C SER A 203 23.00 3.73 -10.94
N ASN A 204 22.93 4.01 -9.63
CA ASN A 204 23.98 3.66 -8.66
C ASN A 204 23.79 2.21 -8.12
N ILE A 205 23.58 1.28 -9.05
CA ILE A 205 23.60 -0.18 -8.85
C ILE A 205 25.04 -0.72 -8.89
N SER A 206 25.26 -2.00 -8.60
CA SER A 206 26.61 -2.59 -8.67
C SER A 206 27.11 -2.66 -10.12
N ASP A 207 28.43 -2.59 -10.30
CA ASP A 207 29.02 -2.52 -11.63
C ASP A 207 28.83 -3.84 -12.42
N THR A 208 28.68 -4.97 -11.73
CA THR A 208 28.23 -6.25 -12.31
C THR A 208 26.78 -6.20 -12.84
N GLU A 209 25.88 -5.47 -12.18
CA GLU A 209 24.50 -5.32 -12.65
C GLU A 209 24.44 -4.33 -13.82
N LYS A 210 25.23 -3.25 -13.80
CA LYS A 210 25.40 -2.34 -14.96
C LYS A 210 25.88 -3.09 -16.19
N LEU A 211 26.88 -3.97 -16.03
CA LEU A 211 27.41 -4.78 -17.13
C LEU A 211 26.33 -5.71 -17.71
N GLN A 212 25.50 -6.33 -16.87
CA GLN A 212 24.36 -7.13 -17.33
C GLN A 212 23.31 -6.30 -18.10
N PHE A 213 22.99 -5.08 -17.64
CA PHE A 213 22.10 -4.19 -18.39
C PHE A 213 22.73 -3.71 -19.71
N SER A 214 24.05 -3.45 -19.73
CA SER A 214 24.79 -3.04 -20.92
C SER A 214 24.86 -4.17 -21.96
N GLN A 215 25.11 -5.41 -21.54
CA GLN A 215 25.04 -6.58 -22.43
C GLN A 215 23.63 -6.74 -23.01
N ARG A 216 22.59 -6.73 -22.17
CA ARG A 216 21.19 -6.84 -22.63
C ARG A 216 20.76 -5.71 -23.57
N LYS A 217 21.40 -4.54 -23.48
CA LYS A 217 21.20 -3.44 -24.42
C LYS A 217 21.86 -3.73 -25.78
N LEU A 218 23.04 -4.35 -25.80
CA LEU A 218 23.66 -4.82 -27.03
C LEU A 218 22.82 -5.92 -27.69
N ASP A 219 22.45 -6.96 -26.94
CA ASP A 219 21.58 -8.05 -27.44
C ASP A 219 20.31 -7.47 -28.11
N PHE A 220 19.67 -6.47 -27.47
CA PHE A 220 18.53 -5.76 -28.03
C PHE A 220 18.83 -4.97 -29.32
N LEU A 221 19.97 -4.29 -29.38
CA LEU A 221 20.35 -3.51 -30.56
C LEU A 221 20.76 -4.41 -31.74
N GLU A 222 21.37 -5.56 -31.48
CA GLU A 222 21.67 -6.56 -32.51
C GLU A 222 20.39 -7.18 -33.09
N ASP A 223 19.40 -7.52 -32.24
CA ASP A 223 18.15 -8.15 -32.68
C ASP A 223 17.12 -7.18 -33.32
N LEU A 224 17.04 -5.93 -32.83
CA LEU A 224 15.90 -5.04 -33.09
C LEU A 224 16.26 -3.58 -33.47
N SER A 225 17.53 -3.22 -33.66
CA SER A 225 17.87 -1.87 -34.13
C SER A 225 17.71 -1.68 -35.64
N TYR A 226 17.39 -0.45 -36.02
CA TYR A 226 17.39 0.00 -37.43
C TYR A 226 18.59 0.92 -37.75
N ASP A 227 19.53 1.08 -36.82
CA ASP A 227 20.62 2.05 -36.87
C ASP A 227 21.91 1.42 -36.33
N ILE A 228 22.86 1.20 -37.24
CA ILE A 228 24.14 0.55 -36.96
C ILE A 228 25.13 1.46 -36.23
N ASP A 229 24.99 2.77 -36.36
CA ASP A 229 25.89 3.73 -35.70
C ASP A 229 25.59 3.75 -34.18
N ILE A 230 24.31 3.65 -33.81
CA ILE A 230 23.87 3.50 -32.40
C ILE A 230 24.37 2.18 -31.79
N LEU A 231 24.38 1.08 -32.57
CA LEU A 231 24.93 -0.20 -32.12
C LEU A 231 26.44 -0.07 -31.85
N GLN A 232 27.20 0.53 -32.76
CA GLN A 232 28.64 0.74 -32.60
C GLN A 232 28.97 1.64 -31.40
N GLU A 233 28.26 2.76 -31.23
CA GLU A 233 28.44 3.66 -30.06
C GLU A 233 28.23 2.92 -28.74
N HIS A 234 27.19 2.07 -28.66
CA HIS A 234 26.93 1.28 -27.46
C HIS A 234 27.91 0.11 -27.28
N GLN A 235 28.46 -0.46 -28.35
CA GLN A 235 29.50 -1.48 -28.28
C GLN A 235 30.80 -0.91 -27.72
N ASP A 236 31.22 0.25 -28.21
CA ASP A 236 32.40 0.97 -27.73
C ASP A 236 32.23 1.33 -26.24
N ALA A 237 31.03 1.79 -25.84
CA ALA A 237 30.71 2.08 -24.43
C ALA A 237 30.70 0.82 -23.54
N HIS A 238 30.26 -0.33 -24.04
CA HIS A 238 30.29 -1.61 -23.32
C HIS A 238 31.74 -2.10 -23.11
N VAL A 239 32.57 -2.03 -24.15
CA VAL A 239 34.00 -2.38 -24.06
C VAL A 239 34.74 -1.46 -23.09
N ALA A 240 34.42 -0.16 -23.06
CA ALA A 240 34.95 0.76 -22.07
C ALA A 240 34.56 0.39 -20.63
N LEU A 241 33.30 -0.03 -20.40
CA LEU A 241 32.83 -0.49 -19.09
C LEU A 241 33.51 -1.78 -18.63
N LEU A 242 33.75 -2.73 -19.55
CA LEU A 242 34.55 -3.93 -19.28
C LEU A 242 36.00 -3.56 -18.88
N ALA A 243 36.63 -2.64 -19.61
CA ALA A 243 37.99 -2.20 -19.33
C ALA A 243 38.12 -1.47 -17.97
N GLU A 244 37.12 -0.68 -17.56
CA GLU A 244 37.08 -0.02 -16.25
C GLU A 244 36.88 -1.03 -15.09
N LEU A 245 36.11 -2.10 -15.33
CA LEU A 245 35.93 -3.20 -14.38
C LEU A 245 37.19 -4.05 -14.20
N GLU A 246 37.91 -4.34 -15.29
CA GLU A 246 39.15 -5.12 -15.27
C GLU A 246 40.34 -4.29 -14.74
N ASN A 247 40.37 -2.99 -15.02
CA ASN A 247 41.43 -2.05 -14.62
C ASN A 247 40.88 -0.88 -13.78
N PRO A 248 40.40 -1.13 -12.54
CA PRO A 248 39.82 -0.09 -11.70
C PRO A 248 40.85 1.02 -11.40
N PRO A 249 40.53 2.31 -11.65
CA PRO A 249 41.47 3.40 -11.50
C PRO A 249 42.00 3.50 -10.06
N ILE A 250 43.33 3.58 -9.93
CA ILE A 250 44.09 3.47 -8.66
C ILE A 250 43.70 4.54 -7.60
N THR A 251 42.96 5.59 -7.98
CA THR A 251 42.68 6.77 -7.15
C THR A 251 41.35 6.74 -6.37
N THR A 252 40.45 5.76 -6.56
CA THR A 252 39.11 5.75 -5.94
C THR A 252 38.92 4.77 -4.77
N ARG A 253 40.00 4.35 -4.09
CA ARG A 253 39.91 3.64 -2.79
C ARG A 253 39.43 4.54 -1.64
N LYS A 254 38.16 4.96 -1.71
CA LYS A 254 37.41 5.51 -0.57
C LYS A 254 35.89 5.24 -0.59
N ARG A 255 35.42 4.19 -1.26
CA ARG A 255 34.14 3.53 -0.89
C ARG A 255 34.42 2.45 0.16
N ARG A 256 33.70 2.53 1.28
CA ARG A 256 33.85 1.67 2.46
C ARG A 256 33.22 0.30 2.19
N TYR A 257 33.92 -0.77 2.53
CA TYR A 257 33.29 -2.00 3.02
C TYR A 257 34.07 -2.50 4.24
N ASN A 258 33.33 -2.95 5.26
CA ASN A 258 33.86 -3.49 6.52
C ASN A 258 33.74 -5.01 6.50
N GLY A 259 34.79 -5.70 6.94
CA GLY A 259 34.86 -7.15 7.14
C GLY A 259 36.32 -7.61 6.94
N ARG A 260 37.12 -7.89 7.98
CA ARG A 260 37.10 -9.08 8.87
C ARG A 260 37.37 -10.38 8.12
N GLU A 261 38.32 -11.24 8.48
CA GLU A 261 39.44 -11.27 9.47
C GLU A 261 40.62 -12.03 8.76
N ASP A 262 41.87 -12.26 9.24
CA ASP A 262 42.53 -12.21 10.56
C ASP A 262 44.08 -11.97 10.41
N SER A 263 44.80 -11.93 11.54
CA SER A 263 46.14 -12.52 11.76
C SER A 263 47.44 -11.74 11.48
N LYS A 264 47.97 -11.15 12.56
CA LYS A 264 49.38 -11.22 13.06
C LYS A 264 50.56 -10.76 12.16
N TYR A 265 51.27 -9.71 12.57
CA TYR A 265 52.59 -9.84 13.26
C TYR A 265 53.02 -8.54 13.98
N TYR A 266 54.11 -8.60 14.76
CA TYR A 266 54.56 -7.63 15.77
C TYR A 266 55.14 -6.28 15.27
N GLY A 267 55.16 -5.27 16.16
CA GLY A 267 56.02 -4.05 16.05
C GLY A 267 55.32 -2.75 16.46
N ASP A 268 55.01 -2.51 17.74
CA ASP A 268 55.92 -1.89 18.74
C ASP A 268 56.08 -0.35 18.62
N ARG A 269 55.46 0.39 19.57
CA ARG A 269 56.04 1.53 20.33
C ARG A 269 55.03 2.24 21.24
N ASP A 270 55.45 2.51 22.47
CA ASP A 270 54.67 3.18 23.50
C ASP A 270 54.41 4.67 23.25
N ARG A 271 53.25 5.13 23.75
CA ARG A 271 53.17 6.44 24.43
C ARG A 271 51.93 6.53 25.33
N ASP A 272 52.15 6.70 26.63
CA ASP A 272 51.11 6.91 27.64
C ASP A 272 50.25 8.16 27.40
N LEU A 273 48.99 8.13 27.85
CA LEU A 273 48.16 9.23 28.41
C LEU A 273 46.73 8.68 28.78
N PRO A 274 45.91 9.39 29.58
CA PRO A 274 45.19 8.79 30.72
C PRO A 274 43.73 8.34 30.46
N PRO A 275 43.12 7.55 31.37
CA PRO A 275 41.75 7.05 31.21
C PRO A 275 40.70 8.16 31.37
N ARG A 276 39.84 8.33 30.36
CA ARG A 276 38.57 9.06 30.51
C ARG A 276 37.42 8.08 30.74
N ARG A 277 36.58 8.43 31.73
CA ARG A 277 35.47 7.63 32.25
C ARG A 277 34.47 7.24 31.16
N GLY A 278 33.96 6.02 31.22
CA GLY A 278 32.89 5.57 30.34
C GLY A 278 31.57 6.31 30.60
N SER A 279 30.85 6.60 29.52
CA SER A 279 29.39 6.75 29.55
C SER A 279 28.78 5.54 28.84
N ARG A 280 27.63 5.07 29.33
CA ARG A 280 27.09 3.73 29.09
C ARG A 280 26.00 3.79 28.00
N TYR A 281 26.17 2.97 26.95
CA TYR A 281 25.17 2.29 26.07
C TYR A 281 23.69 2.81 26.00
N SER A 282 22.97 2.75 24.87
CA SER A 282 23.31 2.47 23.46
C SER A 282 22.11 2.72 22.53
N GLU A 283 22.38 2.83 21.23
CA GLU A 283 21.56 2.35 20.09
C GLU A 283 20.03 2.55 20.07
N HIS A 284 19.60 3.57 19.33
CA HIS A 284 18.45 3.42 18.44
C HIS A 284 18.85 2.50 17.27
N ARG A 285 18.17 1.37 17.07
CA ARG A 285 18.25 0.55 15.84
C ARG A 285 16.98 0.67 14.99
N ASP A 286 17.15 0.55 13.69
CA ASP A 286 16.09 0.70 12.68
C ASP A 286 14.98 -0.34 12.80
N VAL A 287 13.72 0.13 12.77
CA VAL A 287 12.50 -0.68 12.90
C VAL A 287 11.88 -0.99 11.53
N ARG A 288 12.66 -0.93 10.43
CA ARG A 288 12.14 -1.03 9.05
C ARG A 288 12.19 -2.42 8.40
N ASP A 289 12.98 -3.36 8.90
CA ASP A 289 13.27 -4.62 8.20
C ASP A 289 12.42 -5.84 8.63
N SER A 290 11.54 -5.74 9.62
CA SER A 290 10.83 -6.90 10.18
C SER A 290 9.58 -7.37 9.41
N TYR A 291 9.40 -6.97 8.15
CA TYR A 291 8.27 -7.39 7.29
C TYR A 291 8.70 -8.31 6.14
N ARG A 292 9.94 -8.79 6.16
CA ARG A 292 10.54 -9.61 5.10
C ARG A 292 10.55 -11.10 5.45
N ASP A 293 9.44 -11.64 5.92
CA ASP A 293 9.16 -13.08 5.88
C ASP A 293 7.66 -13.36 6.05
N ASN A 294 7.00 -13.68 4.93
CA ASN A 294 5.91 -14.66 4.90
C ASN A 294 5.53 -15.01 3.44
N PHE A 295 6.22 -16.04 2.96
CA PHE A 295 5.80 -17.04 1.97
C PHE A 295 5.63 -16.73 0.48
N ARG A 296 6.28 -17.61 -0.29
CA ARG A 296 6.05 -17.94 -1.71
C ARG A 296 4.76 -18.77 -1.86
N GLY A 297 4.20 -18.85 -3.08
CA GLY A 297 3.02 -19.65 -3.42
C GLY A 297 1.82 -18.75 -3.76
N ILE A 298 1.54 -18.49 -5.03
CA ILE A 298 0.74 -19.31 -5.97
C ILE A 298 -0.78 -19.17 -5.74
N ARG A 299 -1.48 -19.12 -6.89
CA ARG A 299 -2.91 -18.88 -7.09
C ARG A 299 -3.79 -19.85 -6.29
N GLU A 300 -4.89 -19.33 -5.73
CA GLU A 300 -6.22 -19.96 -5.77
C GLU A 300 -7.28 -19.00 -5.20
N THR A 301 -8.37 -18.77 -5.94
CA THR A 301 -9.55 -18.04 -5.45
C THR A 301 -10.42 -18.98 -4.63
N THR A 302 -10.04 -19.21 -3.37
CA THR A 302 -10.87 -19.98 -2.42
C THR A 302 -12.05 -19.14 -1.95
N GLY A 303 -13.25 -19.54 -2.39
CA GLY A 303 -14.50 -19.03 -1.85
C GLY A 303 -14.79 -19.65 -0.48
N TYR A 304 -15.28 -18.83 0.45
CA TYR A 304 -15.78 -19.26 1.75
C TYR A 304 -17.21 -18.74 1.93
N TYR A 305 -18.07 -19.50 2.59
CA TYR A 305 -19.42 -19.08 2.97
C TYR A 305 -19.65 -19.35 4.46
N MET A 306 -20.40 -18.48 5.13
CA MET A 306 -20.76 -18.66 6.54
C MET A 306 -21.95 -19.62 6.67
N SER A 307 -21.76 -20.71 7.41
CA SER A 307 -22.87 -21.56 7.79
C SER A 307 -23.77 -20.85 8.84
N PRO A 308 -25.08 -21.17 8.96
CA PRO A 308 -25.98 -20.52 9.94
C PRO A 308 -25.52 -20.56 11.40
N ASN A 309 -24.58 -21.45 11.74
CA ASN A 309 -24.00 -21.60 13.08
C ASN A 309 -22.71 -20.76 13.29
N GLY A 310 -22.35 -19.86 12.36
CA GLY A 310 -21.19 -18.97 12.48
C GLY A 310 -19.83 -19.58 12.09
N GLU A 311 -19.79 -20.85 11.69
CA GLU A 311 -18.55 -21.52 11.25
C GLU A 311 -18.17 -21.14 9.81
N ILE A 312 -16.90 -20.77 9.60
CA ILE A 312 -16.32 -20.53 8.27
C ILE A 312 -15.84 -21.87 7.68
N LYS A 313 -16.44 -22.30 6.58
CA LYS A 313 -16.10 -23.57 5.90
C LYS A 313 -15.56 -23.33 4.49
N ASN A 314 -14.61 -24.18 4.10
CA ASN A 314 -13.89 -24.09 2.83
C ASN A 314 -14.68 -24.78 1.72
N ILE A 315 -14.79 -24.18 0.54
CA ILE A 315 -15.48 -24.81 -0.60
C ILE A 315 -14.50 -25.76 -1.30
N SER A 316 -14.43 -27.00 -0.83
CA SER A 316 -13.76 -28.08 -1.56
C SER A 316 -14.59 -28.45 -2.78
N THR A 317 -14.04 -28.29 -3.98
CA THR A 317 -14.64 -28.77 -5.23
C THR A 317 -14.75 -30.29 -5.19
N SER A 318 -15.97 -30.82 -5.01
CA SER A 318 -16.24 -32.25 -5.19
C SER A 318 -16.16 -32.60 -6.67
N SER A 319 -15.38 -33.63 -6.99
CA SER A 319 -15.28 -34.17 -8.34
C SER A 319 -16.60 -34.77 -8.83
N CYS A 320 -16.99 -34.38 -10.05
CA CYS A 320 -17.77 -35.17 -11.00
C CYS A 320 -17.14 -34.95 -12.38
#